data_AF-A0A0X1KWS1-F1
#
_entry.id   AF-A0A0X1KWS1-F1
#
_cell.length_a   1.000
_cell.length_b   1.000
_cell.length_c   1.000
_cell.angle_alpha   90.00
_cell.angle_beta   90.00
_cell.angle_gamma   90.00
#
_symmetry.space_group_name_H-M   'P 1'
#
loop_
_entity.id
_entity.type
_entity.pdbx_description
1 polymer ?
#
loop_
_entity_poly.entity_id
_entity_poly.type
_entity_poly.pdbx_seq_one_letter_code
_entity_poly.pdbx_strand_id
1 'polypeptide(L)'
;MLIKLPLLGVLSMNRSEMTKNFVFREFECGLSVEEAAKLCFKTVSEVKQWDAGEKIPPICKRLMRWHSRKELYYGDEWWGFRMEGGRLIFPTGDRVAPQQLLAAIAILQIQAPDDAMTRSKLLKYARAMARIKGIK
;
A
#
# COMPACT_ATOMS: atom_id res chain seq x y z
N MET A 1 3.94 -21.83 22.19
CA MET A 1 3.90 -21.64 20.72
C MET A 1 5.11 -20.83 20.30
N LEU A 2 6.06 -21.48 19.62
CA LEU A 2 7.24 -20.87 19.00
C LEU A 2 6.82 -20.46 17.58
N ILE A 3 6.80 -19.16 17.29
CA ILE A 3 6.69 -18.68 15.90
C ILE A 3 8.12 -18.71 15.36
N LYS A 4 8.47 -19.74 14.60
CA LYS A 4 9.69 -19.76 13.80
C LYS A 4 9.41 -19.00 12.50
N LEU A 5 9.84 -17.74 12.44
CA LEU A 5 10.04 -17.03 11.17
C LEU A 5 11.50 -17.27 10.74
N PRO A 6 11.75 -17.88 9.58
CA PRO A 6 13.10 -18.12 9.12
C PRO A 6 13.62 -16.85 8.45
N LEU A 7 14.80 -16.41 8.89
CA LEU A 7 15.80 -15.53 8.27
C LEU A 7 16.21 -14.38 9.22
N LEU A 8 17.52 -14.34 9.49
CA LEU A 8 18.31 -13.41 10.30
C LEU A 8 18.34 -13.68 11.81
N GLY A 9 19.48 -14.22 12.25
CA GLY A 9 20.16 -13.96 13.53
C GLY A 9 19.34 -14.12 14.81
N VAL A 10 19.70 -15.12 15.61
CA VAL A 10 19.20 -15.40 16.97
C VAL A 10 19.05 -14.11 17.80
N LEU A 11 17.83 -13.55 17.84
CA LEU A 11 17.38 -12.64 18.89
C LEU A 11 16.57 -13.45 19.88
N SER A 12 17.24 -13.92 20.93
CA SER A 12 16.57 -14.43 22.13
C SER A 12 15.98 -13.23 22.90
N MET A 13 14.86 -12.70 22.43
CA MET A 13 14.12 -11.64 23.14
C MET A 13 13.11 -12.26 24.10
N ASN A 14 13.17 -11.88 25.38
CA ASN A 14 12.24 -12.34 26.39
C ASN A 14 10.84 -11.82 26.09
N ARG A 15 9.82 -12.65 26.33
CA ARG A 15 8.40 -12.35 26.03
C ARG A 15 7.87 -11.10 26.76
N SER A 16 8.57 -10.67 27.81
CA SER A 16 8.30 -9.45 28.59
C SER A 16 8.77 -8.15 27.95
N GLU A 17 9.66 -8.20 26.95
CA GLU A 17 10.24 -7.01 26.29
C GLU A 17 9.50 -6.60 25.00
N MET A 18 8.63 -7.48 24.47
CA MET A 18 7.86 -7.19 23.26
C MET A 18 6.63 -6.33 23.58
N THR A 19 6.85 -5.05 23.79
CA THR A 19 5.73 -4.11 23.91
C THR A 19 5.06 -3.91 22.55
N LYS A 20 3.79 -3.48 22.57
CA LYS A 20 3.05 -3.14 21.35
C LYS A 20 3.76 -2.09 20.50
N ASN A 21 4.51 -1.19 21.14
CA ASN A 21 5.23 -0.12 20.46
C ASN A 21 6.51 -0.61 19.77
N PHE A 22 7.26 -1.50 20.42
CA PHE A 22 8.40 -2.17 19.78
C PHE A 22 7.94 -2.92 18.52
N VAL A 23 6.85 -3.69 18.64
CA VAL A 23 6.29 -4.44 17.51
C VAL A 23 5.84 -3.48 16.39
N PHE A 24 5.18 -2.38 16.76
CA PHE A 24 4.77 -1.35 15.81
C PHE A 24 5.96 -0.72 15.07
N ARG A 25 7.03 -0.31 15.76
CA ARG A 25 8.19 0.34 15.12
C ARG A 25 8.97 -0.65 14.26
N GLU A 26 9.36 -1.77 14.83
CA GLU A 26 10.29 -2.72 14.21
C GLU A 26 9.59 -3.58 13.14
N PHE A 27 8.43 -4.14 13.44
CA PHE A 27 7.78 -5.11 12.54
C PHE A 27 6.70 -4.49 11.65
N GLU A 28 5.87 -3.58 12.18
CA GLU A 28 4.84 -2.95 11.35
C GLU A 28 5.41 -1.84 10.46
N CYS A 29 6.23 -0.96 11.03
CA CYS A 29 6.85 0.16 10.32
C CYS A 29 8.21 -0.21 9.70
N GLY A 30 8.94 -1.21 10.21
CA GLY A 30 10.25 -1.58 9.64
C GLY A 30 11.31 -0.49 9.82
N LEU A 31 11.24 0.28 10.91
CA LEU A 31 12.17 1.37 11.21
C LEU A 31 13.12 0.95 12.33
N SER A 32 14.41 1.27 12.23
CA SER A 32 15.32 1.20 13.39
C SER A 32 14.99 2.27 14.44
N VAL A 33 15.57 2.17 15.64
CA VAL A 33 15.40 3.17 16.70
C VAL A 33 15.92 4.54 16.24
N GLU A 34 17.06 4.55 15.55
CA GLU A 34 17.73 5.74 15.02
C GLU A 34 16.92 6.38 13.88
N GLU A 35 16.39 5.57 12.98
CA GLU A 35 15.53 6.03 11.89
C GLU A 35 14.23 6.65 12.43
N ALA A 36 13.58 5.98 13.38
CA ALA A 36 12.38 6.50 14.03
C ALA A 36 12.64 7.80 14.79
N ALA A 37 13.79 7.92 15.48
CA ALA A 37 14.21 9.13 16.17
C ALA A 37 14.39 10.31 15.20
N LYS A 38 15.12 10.08 14.10
CA LYS A 38 15.33 11.08 13.06
C LYS A 38 14.01 11.50 12.40
N LEU A 39 13.15 10.55 12.07
CA LEU A 39 11.85 10.79 11.43
C LEU A 39 10.90 11.59 12.33
N CYS A 40 10.89 11.29 13.62
CA CYS A 40 9.99 11.92 14.58
C CYS A 40 10.55 13.21 15.20
N PHE A 41 11.76 13.63 14.81
CA PHE A 41 12.50 14.75 15.42
C PHE A 41 12.66 14.56 16.94
N LYS A 42 12.96 13.33 17.37
CA LYS A 42 13.12 12.92 18.77
C LYS A 42 14.50 12.35 19.04
N THR A 43 14.81 12.18 20.33
CA THR A 43 16.04 11.51 20.75
C THR A 43 15.90 9.99 20.69
N VAL A 44 17.02 9.29 20.53
CA VAL A 44 17.08 7.81 20.57
C VAL A 44 16.54 7.29 21.91
N SER A 45 16.81 8.00 23.01
CA SER A 45 16.32 7.65 24.35
C SER A 45 14.79 7.70 24.44
N GLU A 46 14.15 8.74 23.90
CA GLU A 46 12.67 8.83 23.85
C GLU A 46 12.08 7.67 23.05
N VAL A 47 12.68 7.28 21.92
CA VAL A 47 12.19 6.15 21.12
C VAL A 47 12.37 4.82 21.89
N LYS A 48 13.47 4.64 22.62
CA LYS A 48 13.65 3.46 23.49
C LYS A 48 12.61 3.41 24.62
N GLN A 49 12.24 4.55 25.19
CA GLN A 49 11.18 4.64 26.19
C GLN A 49 9.83 4.26 25.60
N TRP A 50 9.54 4.69 24.36
CA TRP A 50 8.33 4.25 23.66
C TRP A 50 8.31 2.74 23.46
N ASP A 51 9.44 2.16 23.03
CA ASP A 51 9.59 0.70 22.89
C ASP A 51 9.51 -0.02 24.24
N ALA A 52 9.83 0.64 25.35
CA ALA A 52 9.62 0.13 26.71
C ALA A 52 8.15 0.23 27.18
N GLY A 53 7.28 0.85 26.39
CA GLY A 53 5.83 0.90 26.62
C GLY A 53 5.25 2.29 26.83
N GLU A 54 6.08 3.35 26.82
CA GLU A 54 5.57 4.72 26.91
C GLU A 54 4.69 5.09 25.71
N LYS A 55 3.76 6.03 25.91
CA LYS A 55 2.82 6.42 24.85
C LYS A 55 3.55 7.18 23.74
N ILE A 56 3.62 6.58 22.55
CA ILE A 56 4.06 7.30 21.34
C ILE A 56 3.04 8.40 21.01
N PRO A 57 3.48 9.65 20.80
CA PRO A 57 2.60 10.72 20.33
C PRO A 57 1.87 10.34 19.03
N PRO A 58 0.56 10.63 18.89
CA PRO A 58 -0.21 10.25 17.70
C PRO A 58 0.40 10.73 16.38
N ILE A 59 0.99 11.93 16.37
CA ILE A 59 1.66 12.49 15.20
C ILE A 59 2.90 11.68 14.80
N CYS A 60 3.69 11.21 15.77
CA CYS A 60 4.86 10.36 15.54
C CYS A 60 4.43 8.98 15.00
N LYS A 61 3.36 8.39 15.55
CA LYS A 61 2.77 7.15 14.99
C LYS A 61 2.36 7.33 13.54
N ARG A 62 1.72 8.45 13.19
CA ARG A 62 1.32 8.76 11.82
C ARG A 62 2.53 8.94 10.89
N LEU A 63 3.53 9.72 11.32
CA LEU A 63 4.77 9.91 10.55
C LEU A 63 5.49 8.60 10.25
N MET A 64 5.60 7.71 11.25
CA MET A 64 6.19 6.38 11.06
C MET A 64 5.44 5.57 10.00
N ARG A 65 4.11 5.53 10.03
CA ARG A 65 3.31 4.82 9.02
C ARG A 65 3.43 5.42 7.63
N TRP A 66 3.47 6.74 7.52
CA TRP A 66 3.65 7.46 6.26
C TRP A 66 5.02 7.15 5.64
N HIS A 67 6.09 7.22 6.44
CA HIS A 67 7.44 6.91 5.97
C HIS A 67 7.54 5.46 5.47
N SER A 68 6.94 4.52 6.19
CA SER A 68 6.89 3.11 5.80
C SER A 68 5.95 2.84 4.62
N ARG A 69 5.33 3.88 4.03
CA ARG A 69 4.36 3.84 2.95
C ARG A 69 3.15 2.94 3.25
N LYS A 70 2.87 2.67 4.53
CA LYS A 70 1.81 1.74 4.95
C LYS A 70 0.41 2.37 4.86
N GLU A 71 0.32 3.70 4.96
CA GLU A 71 -0.91 4.47 4.74
C GLU A 71 -0.91 5.07 3.32
N LEU A 72 -2.00 4.88 2.59
CA LEU A 72 -2.21 5.44 1.24
C LEU A 72 -2.80 6.85 1.32
N TYR A 73 -3.88 6.99 2.09
CA TYR A 73 -4.57 8.22 2.39
C TYR A 73 -5.35 8.05 3.70
N TYR A 74 -5.74 9.15 4.36
CA TYR A 74 -6.36 9.11 5.68
C TYR A 74 -7.90 9.09 5.65
N GLY A 75 -8.52 9.27 4.48
CA GLY A 75 -9.97 9.21 4.32
C GLY A 75 -10.53 7.79 4.46
N ASP A 76 -11.78 7.69 4.90
CA ASP A 76 -12.46 6.41 5.17
C ASP A 76 -12.60 5.55 3.89
N GLU A 77 -12.58 6.16 2.71
CA GLU A 77 -12.63 5.46 1.42
C GLU A 77 -11.39 4.57 1.16
N TRP A 78 -10.28 4.83 1.86
CA TRP A 78 -9.08 3.99 1.80
C TRP A 78 -8.99 3.01 2.98
N TRP A 79 -10.04 2.89 3.79
CA TRP A 79 -10.06 1.96 4.93
C TRP A 79 -9.82 0.52 4.48
N GLY A 80 -8.86 -0.14 5.13
CA GLY A 80 -8.48 -1.52 4.85
C GLY A 80 -7.52 -1.70 3.66
N PHE A 81 -7.28 -0.64 2.86
CA PHE A 81 -6.23 -0.65 1.84
C PHE A 81 -4.88 -0.31 2.46
N ARG A 82 -3.82 -1.03 2.09
CA ARG A 82 -2.45 -0.77 2.56
C ARG A 82 -1.40 -1.16 1.53
N MET A 83 -0.22 -0.58 1.60
CA MET A 83 0.91 -1.06 0.78
C MET A 83 1.75 -2.08 1.53
N GLU A 84 2.16 -3.15 0.86
CA GLU A 84 3.04 -4.16 1.43
C GLU A 84 3.92 -4.79 0.33
N GLY A 85 5.25 -4.70 0.47
CA GLY A 85 6.19 -5.28 -0.49
C GLY A 85 6.04 -4.74 -1.91
N GLY A 86 5.71 -3.45 -2.06
CA GLY A 86 5.47 -2.81 -3.36
C GLY A 86 4.13 -3.16 -4.03
N ARG A 87 3.23 -3.84 -3.32
CA ARG A 87 1.88 -4.19 -3.80
C ARG A 87 0.81 -3.49 -2.98
N LEU A 88 -0.31 -3.18 -3.62
CA LEU A 88 -1.51 -2.69 -2.95
C LEU A 88 -2.29 -3.89 -2.42
N ILE A 89 -2.50 -3.93 -1.11
CA ILE A 89 -3.29 -4.95 -0.44
C ILE A 89 -4.71 -4.42 -0.25
N PHE A 90 -5.69 -5.17 -0.73
CA PHE A 90 -7.10 -4.83 -0.59
C PHE A 90 -7.65 -5.27 0.78
N PRO A 91 -8.79 -4.72 1.22
CA PRO A 91 -9.48 -5.20 2.43
C PRO A 91 -9.83 -6.69 2.40
N THR A 92 -9.97 -7.25 1.19
CA THR A 92 -10.19 -8.69 0.94
C THR A 92 -8.94 -9.55 1.19
N GLY A 93 -7.75 -8.93 1.29
CA GLY A 93 -6.46 -9.61 1.41
C GLY A 93 -5.73 -9.83 0.07
N ASP A 94 -6.36 -9.48 -1.05
CA ASP A 94 -5.74 -9.60 -2.38
C ASP A 94 -4.52 -8.68 -2.53
N ARG A 95 -3.47 -9.18 -3.19
CA ARG A 95 -2.22 -8.43 -3.44
C ARG A 95 -2.15 -8.00 -4.90
N VAL A 96 -2.40 -6.73 -5.16
CA VAL A 96 -2.48 -6.17 -6.51
C VAL A 96 -1.19 -5.44 -6.87
N ALA A 97 -0.56 -5.85 -7.98
CA ALA A 97 0.60 -5.16 -8.54
C ALA A 97 0.16 -3.90 -9.31
N PRO A 98 1.03 -2.87 -9.43
CA PRO A 98 0.71 -1.64 -10.17
C PRO A 98 0.19 -1.88 -11.60
N GLN A 99 0.73 -2.88 -12.31
CA GLN A 99 0.30 -3.22 -13.67
C GLN A 99 -1.13 -3.78 -13.72
N GLN A 100 -1.56 -4.48 -12.68
CA GLN A 100 -2.92 -5.01 -12.58
C GLN A 100 -3.93 -3.88 -12.32
N LEU A 101 -3.55 -2.84 -11.56
CA LEU A 101 -4.36 -1.62 -11.43
C LEU A 101 -4.52 -0.90 -12.77
N LEU A 102 -3.43 -0.74 -13.53
CA LEU A 102 -3.48 -0.14 -14.87
C LEU A 102 -4.39 -0.93 -15.81
N ALA A 103 -4.30 -2.27 -15.80
CA ALA A 103 -5.15 -3.14 -16.59
C ALA A 103 -6.64 -3.01 -16.19
N ALA A 104 -6.94 -2.97 -14.89
CA ALA A 104 -8.30 -2.79 -14.40
C ALA A 104 -8.90 -1.44 -14.85
N ILE A 105 -8.14 -0.35 -14.72
CA ILE A 105 -8.56 0.98 -15.19
C ILE A 105 -8.80 0.96 -16.71
N ALA A 106 -7.91 0.36 -17.49
CA ALA A 106 -8.07 0.27 -18.94
C ALA A 106 -9.32 -0.52 -19.33
N ILE A 107 -9.62 -1.64 -18.65
CA ILE A 107 -10.85 -2.42 -18.89
C ILE A 107 -12.10 -1.60 -18.55
N LEU A 108 -12.11 -0.92 -17.41
CA LEU A 108 -13.23 -0.05 -17.01
C LEU A 108 -13.46 1.08 -18.01
N GLN A 109 -12.39 1.67 -18.55
CA GLN A 109 -12.48 2.68 -19.60
C GLN A 109 -13.02 2.12 -20.91
N ILE A 110 -12.60 0.93 -21.33
CA ILE A 110 -13.10 0.27 -22.54
C ILE A 110 -14.59 -0.08 -22.42
N GLN A 111 -15.03 -0.45 -21.22
CA GLN A 111 -16.44 -0.77 -20.95
C GLN A 111 -17.31 0.47 -20.71
N ALA A 112 -16.76 1.69 -20.81
CA ALA A 112 -17.55 2.91 -20.69
C ALA A 112 -18.57 3.03 -21.86
N PRO A 113 -19.85 3.31 -21.57
CA PRO A 113 -20.94 3.25 -22.55
C PRO A 113 -20.78 4.19 -23.75
N ASP A 114 -20.06 5.30 -23.58
CA ASP A 114 -19.77 6.25 -24.66
C ASP A 114 -18.88 5.66 -25.76
N ASP A 115 -18.06 4.67 -25.43
CA ASP A 115 -17.18 4.02 -26.38
C ASP A 115 -17.91 3.00 -27.25
N ALA A 116 -18.93 2.32 -26.73
CA ALA A 116 -19.72 1.39 -27.54
C ALA A 116 -20.52 2.11 -28.64
N MET A 117 -21.18 3.22 -28.32
CA MET A 117 -21.95 4.01 -29.29
C MET A 117 -21.03 4.71 -30.30
N THR A 118 -19.93 5.29 -29.82
CA THR A 118 -18.97 6.00 -30.68
C THR A 118 -18.23 5.03 -31.60
N ARG A 119 -17.79 3.87 -31.10
CA ARG A 119 -17.19 2.81 -31.93
C ARG A 119 -18.19 2.26 -32.95
N SER A 120 -19.45 2.07 -32.59
CA SER A 120 -20.50 1.63 -33.52
C SER A 120 -20.73 2.65 -34.65
N LYS A 121 -20.80 3.95 -34.32
CA LYS A 121 -20.91 5.03 -35.31
C LYS A 121 -19.67 5.11 -36.21
N LEU A 122 -18.46 5.06 -35.64
CA LEU A 122 -17.20 5.07 -36.39
C LEU A 122 -17.09 3.86 -37.32
N LEU A 123 -17.44 2.66 -36.85
CA LEU A 123 -17.48 1.43 -37.67
C LEU A 123 -18.52 1.55 -38.81
N LYS A 124 -19.69 2.15 -38.56
CA LYS A 124 -20.70 2.41 -39.59
C LYS A 124 -20.14 3.31 -40.70
N TYR A 125 -19.51 4.43 -40.34
CA TYR A 125 -18.92 5.34 -41.32
C TYR A 125 -17.71 4.72 -42.04
N ALA A 126 -16.83 4.02 -41.33
CA ALA A 126 -15.70 3.31 -41.92
C ALA A 126 -16.15 2.25 -42.95
N ARG A 127 -17.19 1.47 -42.65
CA ARG A 127 -17.78 0.50 -43.61
C ARG A 127 -18.37 1.19 -44.84
N ALA A 128 -19.04 2.33 -44.66
CA ALA A 128 -19.56 3.11 -45.78
C ALA A 128 -18.43 3.64 -46.68
N MET A 129 -17.37 4.18 -46.08
CA MET A 129 -16.19 4.64 -46.81
C MET A 129 -15.47 3.51 -47.55
N ALA A 130 -15.35 2.31 -46.94
CA ALA A 130 -14.76 1.14 -47.59
C ALA A 130 -15.57 0.70 -48.81
N ARG A 131 -16.91 0.69 -48.72
CA ARG A 131 -17.81 0.40 -49.85
C ARG A 131 -17.67 1.40 -50.99
N ILE A 132 -17.59 2.69 -50.66
CA ILE A 132 -17.42 3.77 -51.66
C ILE A 132 -16.05 3.65 -52.34
N LYS A 133 -14.99 3.31 -51.60
CA LYS A 133 -13.64 3.13 -52.15
C LYS A 133 -13.43 1.77 -52.84
N GLY A 134 -14.42 0.87 -52.84
CA GLY A 134 -14.29 -0.46 -53.43
C GLY A 134 -13.25 -1.37 -52.75
N ILE A 135 -12.86 -1.04 -51.51
CA ILE A 135 -11.93 -1.84 -50.73
C ILE A 135 -12.73 -3.02 -50.17
N LYS A 136 -12.47 -4.23 -50.68
CA LYS A 136 -13.06 -5.49 -50.19
C LYS A 136 -12.58 -5.81 -48.79
#